data_AF-A0A9R1Q821-F1
#
_entry.id   AF-A0A9R1Q821-F1
#
_cell.length_a   1.000
_cell.length_b   1.000
_cell.length_c   1.000
_cell.angle_alpha   90.00
_cell.angle_beta   90.00
_cell.angle_gamma   90.00
#
_symmetry.space_group_name_H-M   'P 1'
#
loop_
_entity.id
_entity.type
_entity.pdbx_description
1 polymer ?
#
loop_
_entity_poly.entity_id
_entity_poly.type
_entity_poly.pdbx_seq_one_letter_code
_entity_poly.pdbx_strand_id
1 'polypeptide(L)'
;MIYHVMLEPWMRAENGVLKGGPIGIGMDAVTTSPTSKVSGSLEALGIIAFVHCYSRILIEIQDTIKAPPPPESKVMKLATSIGVAVTTFLYLLFGFMGYAALGDATPGNLLAGLGFYEPYWVVDIANVAIIVHLAVAYQVYCRPIYDFVERYAARRWPESSYVTREFHVLVLRSSYKLNLFRATWRTAFVVTTTVAAVLLPFFHDVVALVGALGFWPLCVYIPVEMYVTQKKVLRWSPLWVWLQILSLGCLFVCLAAMAASIVGIITIHKK
;
A
#
# COMPACT_ATOMS: atom_id res chain seq x y z
N MET A 1 4.84 38.71 6.76
CA MET A 1 4.84 37.60 7.76
C MET A 1 4.76 36.22 7.10
N ILE A 2 3.94 36.02 6.07
CA ILE A 2 3.83 34.74 5.32
C ILE A 2 5.12 34.39 4.55
N TYR A 3 5.76 35.38 3.91
CA TYR A 3 7.02 35.17 3.19
C TYR A 3 8.19 34.72 4.09
N HIS A 4 8.22 35.14 5.35
CA HIS A 4 9.32 34.82 6.26
C HIS A 4 9.25 33.38 6.81
N VAL A 5 8.04 32.86 7.01
CA VAL A 5 7.82 31.48 7.50
C VAL A 5 7.97 30.45 6.38
N MET A 6 7.70 30.83 5.12
CA MET A 6 7.83 29.95 3.96
C MET A 6 9.27 29.83 3.43
N LEU A 7 10.06 30.91 3.49
CA LEU A 7 11.40 30.95 2.86
C LEU A 7 12.55 30.60 3.82
N GLU A 8 12.40 30.80 5.14
CA GLU A 8 13.44 30.44 6.13
C GLU A 8 13.87 28.96 6.11
N PRO A 9 12.95 27.99 5.99
CA PRO A 9 13.33 26.59 5.87
C PRO A 9 14.16 26.32 4.61
N TRP A 10 14.01 27.13 3.57
CA TRP A 10 14.64 26.92 2.27
C TRP A 10 16.02 27.55 2.16
N MET A 11 16.18 28.80 2.63
CA MET A 11 17.48 29.48 2.73
C MET A 11 18.50 28.67 3.55
N ARG A 12 18.05 27.83 4.49
CA ARG A 12 18.92 26.93 5.28
C ARG A 12 19.21 25.59 4.59
N ALA A 13 18.31 25.08 3.76
CA ALA A 13 18.52 23.85 2.97
C ALA A 13 19.48 24.08 1.80
N GLU A 14 19.41 25.26 1.17
CA GLU A 14 20.32 25.70 0.10
C GLU A 14 21.78 25.87 0.61
N ASN A 15 21.95 26.11 1.92
CA ASN A 15 23.25 26.16 2.60
C ASN A 15 23.82 24.77 3.00
N GLY A 16 23.18 23.67 2.61
CA GLY A 16 23.65 22.30 2.91
C GLY A 16 23.41 21.86 4.37
N VAL A 17 22.52 22.54 5.11
CA VAL A 17 22.22 22.19 6.50
C VAL A 17 21.15 21.11 6.56
N LEU A 18 21.48 19.96 7.16
CA LEU A 18 20.55 18.88 7.42
C LEU A 18 19.49 19.33 8.45
N LYS A 19 18.21 19.17 8.13
CA LYS A 19 17.08 19.52 9.03
C LYS A 19 16.73 18.40 10.00
N GLY A 20 16.99 17.15 9.62
CA GLY A 20 16.75 15.99 10.47
C GLY A 20 17.86 15.82 11.52
N GLY A 21 17.49 15.71 12.80
CA GLY A 21 18.42 15.40 13.89
C GLY A 21 18.74 13.89 14.01
N PRO A 22 19.92 13.50 14.50
CA PRO A 22 20.35 12.09 14.63
C PRO A 22 19.61 11.31 15.73
N ILE A 23 18.94 12.01 16.66
CA ILE A 23 18.11 11.42 17.72
C ILE A 23 16.66 11.24 17.22
N GLY A 24 16.40 11.57 15.95
CA GLY A 24 15.05 11.86 15.48
C GLY A 24 14.59 13.23 15.95
N ILE A 25 13.27 13.40 15.99
CA ILE A 25 12.56 14.65 16.25
C ILE A 25 12.99 15.28 17.58
N GLY A 26 13.66 16.43 17.52
CA GLY A 26 13.94 17.25 18.71
C GLY A 26 12.63 17.77 19.32
N MET A 27 12.56 17.79 20.67
CA MET A 27 11.39 18.27 21.41
C MET A 27 11.13 19.77 21.26
N ASP A 28 11.96 20.50 20.50
CA ASP A 28 11.97 21.96 20.44
C ASP A 28 11.28 22.57 19.20
N ALA A 29 10.70 21.77 18.31
CA ALA A 29 9.86 22.30 17.24
C ALA A 29 8.45 22.63 17.76
N VAL A 30 8.28 23.89 18.18
CA VAL A 30 7.00 24.57 18.39
C VAL A 30 6.07 24.28 17.22
N THR A 31 5.06 23.39 17.43
CA THR A 31 3.72 23.35 16.76
C THR A 31 3.00 21.99 16.84
N THR A 32 3.61 20.89 17.30
CA THR A 32 2.92 19.58 17.41
C THR A 32 2.99 18.98 18.81
N SER A 33 1.82 18.57 19.35
CA SER A 33 1.75 17.94 20.67
C SER A 33 2.45 16.57 20.66
N PRO A 34 3.07 16.12 21.77
CA PRO A 34 3.72 14.80 21.86
C PRO A 34 2.79 13.64 21.44
N THR A 35 1.49 13.76 21.71
CA THR A 35 0.48 12.77 21.35
C THR A 35 0.25 12.73 19.84
N SER A 36 0.24 13.87 19.15
CA SER A 36 0.20 13.93 17.68
C SER A 36 1.42 13.25 17.06
N LYS A 37 2.61 13.41 17.66
CA LYS A 37 3.85 12.76 17.18
C LYS A 37 3.78 11.24 17.34
N VAL A 38 3.37 10.75 18.51
CA VAL A 38 3.19 9.30 18.73
C VAL A 38 2.14 8.73 17.78
N SER A 39 1.03 9.43 17.57
CA SER A 39 0.00 9.02 16.62
C SER A 39 0.55 8.93 15.20
N GLY A 40 1.30 9.93 14.73
CA GLY A 40 1.93 9.90 13.40
C GLY A 40 2.92 8.74 13.24
N SER A 41 3.71 8.43 14.28
CA SER A 41 4.61 7.26 14.26
C SER A 41 3.85 5.93 14.15
N LEU A 42 2.73 5.79 14.87
CA LEU A 42 1.89 4.60 14.81
C LEU A 42 1.19 4.46 13.45
N GLU A 43 0.72 5.57 12.88
CA GLU A 43 0.15 5.61 11.53
C GLU A 43 1.17 5.19 10.47
N ALA A 44 2.43 5.66 10.60
CA ALA A 44 3.53 5.25 9.72
C ALA A 44 3.78 3.73 9.76
N LEU A 45 3.61 3.07 10.92
CA LEU A 45 3.67 1.61 11.01
C LEU A 45 2.57 0.94 10.18
N GLY A 46 1.36 1.52 10.12
CA GLY A 46 0.27 1.06 9.26
C GLY A 46 0.63 1.15 7.77
N ILE A 47 1.33 2.21 7.37
CA ILE A 47 1.78 2.39 5.97
C ILE A 47 2.90 1.41 5.63
N ILE A 48 3.87 1.24 6.54
CA ILE A 48 4.92 0.23 6.37
C ILE A 48 4.29 -1.16 6.21
N ALA A 49 3.27 -1.46 7.02
CA ALA A 49 2.51 -2.71 6.95
C ALA A 49 1.77 -2.86 5.61
N PHE A 50 1.13 -1.80 5.10
CA PHE A 50 0.49 -1.80 3.78
C PHE A 50 1.49 -2.13 2.67
N VAL A 51 2.62 -1.41 2.67
CA VAL A 51 3.67 -1.49 1.65
C VAL A 51 4.31 -2.88 1.59
N HIS A 52 4.50 -3.53 2.74
CA HIS A 52 5.10 -4.86 2.80
C HIS A 52 4.08 -6.01 2.69
N CYS A 53 2.78 -5.72 2.57
CA CYS A 53 1.77 -6.78 2.45
C CYS A 53 1.52 -7.20 0.99
N TYR A 54 2.51 -7.89 0.42
CA TYR A 54 2.49 -8.44 -0.94
C TYR A 54 1.82 -9.82 -1.06
N SER A 55 1.37 -10.42 0.06
CA SER A 55 0.75 -11.76 0.08
C SER A 55 -0.46 -11.88 -0.85
N ARG A 56 -1.18 -10.77 -1.09
CA ARG A 56 -2.36 -10.70 -1.96
C ARG A 56 -2.08 -11.03 -3.43
N ILE A 57 -0.91 -10.65 -3.94
CA ILE A 57 -0.52 -10.90 -5.34
C ILE A 57 0.45 -12.08 -5.43
N LEU A 58 1.09 -12.46 -4.32
CA LEU A 58 2.09 -13.52 -4.27
C LEU A 58 1.62 -14.82 -4.96
N ILE A 59 0.39 -15.25 -4.68
CA ILE A 59 -0.18 -16.49 -5.22
C ILE A 59 -0.40 -16.37 -6.74
N GLU A 60 -0.88 -15.23 -7.22
CA GLU A 60 -1.09 -14.98 -8.65
C GLU A 60 0.26 -14.97 -9.40
N ILE A 61 1.30 -14.39 -8.81
CA ILE A 61 2.66 -14.44 -9.39
C ILE A 61 3.15 -15.88 -9.43
N GLN A 62 2.99 -16.63 -8.34
CA GLN A 62 3.41 -18.04 -8.27
C GLN A 62 2.74 -18.88 -9.36
N ASP A 63 1.43 -18.71 -9.58
CA ASP A 63 0.66 -19.43 -10.60
C ASP A 63 1.11 -19.10 -12.04
N THR A 64 1.81 -17.98 -12.25
CA THR A 64 2.35 -17.59 -13.57
C THR A 64 3.77 -18.11 -13.85
N ILE A 65 4.48 -18.60 -12.84
CA ILE A 65 5.83 -19.15 -13.02
C ILE A 65 5.72 -20.46 -13.80
N LYS A 66 6.23 -20.49 -15.02
CA LYS A 66 6.22 -21.70 -15.87
C LYS A 66 6.96 -22.83 -15.16
N ALA A 67 6.33 -24.01 -15.09
CA ALA A 67 6.94 -25.22 -14.53
C ALA A 67 7.89 -25.90 -15.53
N PRO A 68 9.20 -25.63 -15.44
CA PRO A 68 10.26 -26.65 -15.32
C PRO A 68 11.33 -26.23 -14.26
N PRO A 69 12.42 -26.99 -14.01
CA PRO A 69 13.36 -26.69 -12.92
C PRO A 69 13.92 -25.25 -13.00
N PRO A 70 13.99 -24.50 -11.89
CA PRO A 70 13.85 -24.91 -10.49
C PRO A 70 12.41 -24.86 -9.92
N PRO A 71 12.16 -25.48 -8.74
CA PRO A 71 10.85 -25.41 -8.08
C PRO A 71 10.36 -23.97 -7.90
N GLU A 72 9.07 -23.74 -8.12
CA GLU A 72 8.42 -22.42 -7.97
C GLU A 72 8.73 -21.77 -6.62
N SER A 73 8.74 -22.56 -5.54
CA SER A 73 9.08 -22.08 -4.19
C SER A 73 10.50 -21.54 -4.10
N LYS A 74 11.46 -22.10 -4.83
CA LYS A 74 12.86 -21.64 -4.86
C LYS A 74 12.98 -20.35 -5.66
N VAL A 75 12.35 -20.29 -6.83
CA VAL A 75 12.31 -19.08 -7.68
C VAL A 75 11.63 -17.95 -6.93
N MET A 76 10.45 -18.21 -6.37
CA MET A 76 9.67 -17.22 -5.63
C MET A 76 10.40 -16.75 -4.37
N LYS A 77 11.07 -17.65 -3.63
CA LYS A 77 11.85 -17.24 -2.44
C LYS A 77 12.98 -16.29 -2.81
N LEU A 78 13.71 -16.56 -3.89
CA LEU A 78 14.76 -15.68 -4.37
C LEU A 78 14.20 -14.34 -4.84
N ALA A 79 13.18 -14.37 -5.70
CA ALA A 79 12.52 -13.17 -6.22
C ALA A 79 11.95 -12.29 -5.10
N THR A 80 11.28 -12.91 -4.13
CA THR A 80 10.72 -12.22 -2.96
C THR A 80 11.82 -11.66 -2.07
N SER A 81 12.89 -12.43 -1.81
CA SER A 81 14.01 -11.96 -0.99
C SER A 81 14.69 -10.74 -1.60
N ILE A 82 14.96 -10.77 -2.91
CA ILE A 82 15.56 -9.63 -3.62
C ILE A 82 14.57 -8.47 -3.66
N GLY A 83 13.31 -8.73 -4.00
CA GLY A 83 12.26 -7.72 -4.09
C GLY A 83 12.07 -6.98 -2.77
N VAL A 84 11.93 -7.70 -1.65
CA VAL A 84 11.81 -7.10 -0.32
C VAL A 84 13.09 -6.33 0.04
N ALA A 85 14.28 -6.91 -0.17
CA ALA A 85 15.53 -6.23 0.17
C ALA A 85 15.71 -4.90 -0.58
N VAL A 86 15.52 -4.90 -1.90
CA VAL A 86 15.62 -3.69 -2.75
C VAL A 86 14.57 -2.67 -2.34
N THR A 87 13.33 -3.10 -2.13
CA THR A 87 12.21 -2.22 -1.78
C THR A 87 12.43 -1.56 -0.41
N THR A 88 12.82 -2.34 0.60
CA THR A 88 13.15 -1.82 1.93
C THR A 88 14.33 -0.85 1.87
N PHE A 89 15.38 -1.18 1.11
CA PHE A 89 16.53 -0.29 0.94
C PHE A 89 16.12 1.05 0.31
N LEU A 90 15.34 1.03 -0.77
CA LEU A 90 14.89 2.25 -1.43
C LEU A 90 13.97 3.09 -0.53
N TYR A 91 13.05 2.47 0.20
CA TYR A 91 12.19 3.22 1.13
C TYR A 91 12.95 3.85 2.29
N LEU A 92 13.93 3.13 2.86
CA LEU A 92 14.79 3.70 3.88
C LEU A 92 15.64 4.84 3.31
N LEU A 93 16.25 4.64 2.14
CA LEU A 93 17.07 5.66 1.48
C LEU A 93 16.27 6.94 1.22
N PHE A 94 15.13 6.84 0.54
CA PHE A 94 14.31 8.00 0.22
C PHE A 94 13.63 8.61 1.46
N GLY A 95 13.26 7.78 2.44
CA GLY A 95 12.74 8.24 3.73
C GLY A 95 13.77 9.06 4.51
N PHE A 96 15.01 8.57 4.61
CA PHE A 96 16.09 9.29 5.27
C PHE A 96 16.49 10.56 4.52
N MET A 97 16.60 10.51 3.18
CA MET A 97 16.91 11.69 2.37
C MET A 97 15.81 12.75 2.48
N GLY A 98 14.54 12.34 2.41
CA GLY A 98 13.39 13.25 2.54
C GLY A 98 13.36 13.92 3.93
N TYR A 99 13.52 13.12 4.99
CA TYR A 99 13.56 13.64 6.36
C TYR A 99 14.81 14.51 6.61
N ALA A 100 15.96 14.15 6.05
CA ALA A 100 17.17 14.97 6.15
C ALA A 100 16.99 16.35 5.49
N ALA A 101 16.28 16.41 4.35
CA ALA A 101 16.05 17.64 3.60
C ALA A 101 14.93 18.53 4.17
N LEU A 102 13.87 17.93 4.72
CA LEU A 102 12.65 18.64 5.13
C LEU A 102 12.41 18.64 6.65
N GLY A 103 12.98 17.69 7.38
CA GLY A 103 12.80 17.55 8.83
C GLY A 103 11.34 17.38 9.22
N ASP A 104 10.95 18.01 10.33
CA ASP A 104 9.57 17.98 10.86
C ASP A 104 8.54 18.65 9.92
N ALA A 105 8.98 19.40 8.91
CA ALA A 105 8.12 20.02 7.91
C ALA A 105 7.80 19.09 6.71
N THR A 106 8.18 17.82 6.77
CA THR A 106 7.93 16.85 5.68
C THR A 106 6.42 16.65 5.47
N PRO A 107 5.87 16.98 4.29
CA PRO A 107 4.45 16.78 4.01
C PRO A 107 4.14 15.29 3.75
N GLY A 108 2.93 14.84 4.12
CA GLY A 108 2.50 13.45 3.91
C GLY A 108 2.41 13.03 2.43
N ASN A 109 2.23 13.99 1.52
CA ASN A 109 2.45 13.80 0.09
C ASN A 109 3.53 14.78 -0.39
N LEU A 110 4.71 14.25 -0.66
CA LEU A 110 5.88 15.03 -1.07
C LEU A 110 5.62 15.82 -2.36
N LEU A 111 4.89 15.26 -3.32
CA LEU A 111 4.66 15.92 -4.62
C LEU A 111 3.64 17.05 -4.53
N ALA A 112 2.61 16.89 -3.70
CA ALA A 112 1.68 17.98 -3.41
C ALA A 112 2.36 19.11 -2.63
N GLY A 113 3.27 18.76 -1.69
CA GLY A 113 4.03 19.75 -0.94
C GLY A 113 5.15 20.42 -1.72
N LEU A 114 5.72 19.74 -2.73
CA LEU A 114 6.78 20.27 -3.60
C LEU A 114 6.27 20.99 -4.87
N GLY A 115 4.97 20.89 -5.19
CA GLY A 115 4.38 21.48 -6.40
C GLY A 115 4.48 23.01 -6.52
N PHE A 116 4.96 23.69 -5.49
CA PHE A 116 5.19 25.14 -5.45
C PHE A 116 6.67 25.53 -5.63
N TYR A 117 7.56 24.55 -5.86
CA TYR A 117 9.01 24.77 -5.91
C TYR A 117 9.58 24.49 -7.29
N GLU A 118 10.50 25.35 -7.73
CA GLU A 118 11.20 25.19 -9.00
C GLU A 118 12.29 24.11 -8.91
N PRO A 119 12.48 23.30 -9.98
CA PRO A 119 11.83 23.41 -11.28
C PRO A 119 10.60 22.49 -11.43
N TYR A 120 9.48 23.06 -11.89
CA TYR A 120 8.18 22.39 -12.01
C TYR A 120 8.19 21.14 -12.90
N TRP A 121 9.05 21.09 -13.92
CA TRP A 121 9.12 19.95 -14.85
C TRP A 121 9.49 18.63 -14.16
N VAL A 122 10.25 18.66 -13.06
CA VAL A 122 10.62 17.45 -12.30
C VAL A 122 9.39 16.87 -11.60
N VAL A 123 8.55 17.76 -11.04
CA VAL A 123 7.30 17.38 -10.38
C VAL A 123 6.31 16.82 -11.40
N ASP A 124 6.24 17.41 -12.59
CA ASP A 124 5.37 16.93 -13.67
C ASP A 124 5.78 15.53 -14.16
N ILE A 125 7.08 15.31 -14.39
CA ILE A 125 7.58 13.97 -14.77
C ILE A 125 7.28 12.95 -13.66
N ALA A 126 7.46 13.32 -12.39
CA ALA A 126 7.15 12.44 -11.27
C ALA A 126 5.64 12.10 -11.20
N ASN A 127 4.76 13.08 -11.40
CA ASN A 127 3.32 12.86 -11.47
C ASN A 127 2.94 11.94 -12.64
N VAL A 128 3.51 12.14 -13.83
CA VAL A 128 3.29 11.24 -14.98
C VAL A 128 3.75 9.82 -14.67
N ALA A 129 4.93 9.66 -14.06
CA ALA A 129 5.44 8.34 -13.66
C ALA A 129 4.51 7.64 -12.67
N ILE A 130 3.97 8.36 -11.69
CA ILE A 130 2.99 7.82 -10.74
C ILE A 130 1.69 7.42 -11.43
N ILE A 131 1.17 8.24 -12.35
CA ILE A 131 -0.04 7.89 -13.11
C ILE A 131 0.18 6.59 -13.89
N VAL A 132 1.29 6.46 -14.60
CA VAL A 132 1.62 5.24 -15.36
C VAL A 132 1.76 4.04 -14.42
N HIS A 133 2.50 4.18 -13.31
CA HIS A 133 2.68 3.13 -12.32
C HIS A 133 1.35 2.66 -11.72
N LEU A 134 0.51 3.59 -11.27
CA LEU A 134 -0.79 3.30 -10.66
C LEU A 134 -1.76 2.70 -11.67
N ALA A 135 -1.75 3.14 -12.93
CA ALA A 135 -2.58 2.56 -13.97
C ALA A 135 -2.26 1.07 -14.20
N VAL A 136 -0.96 0.72 -14.27
CA VAL A 136 -0.52 -0.68 -14.40
C VAL A 136 -0.87 -1.48 -13.14
N ALA A 137 -0.58 -0.93 -11.95
CA ALA A 137 -0.91 -1.58 -10.69
C ALA A 137 -2.41 -1.86 -10.57
N TYR A 138 -3.26 -0.88 -10.89
CA TYR A 138 -4.72 -1.02 -10.85
C TYR A 138 -5.19 -2.22 -11.69
N GLN A 139 -4.66 -2.40 -12.90
CA GLN A 139 -5.02 -3.54 -13.76
C GLN A 139 -4.65 -4.89 -13.12
N VAL A 140 -3.45 -4.98 -12.52
CA VAL A 140 -2.97 -6.20 -11.86
C VAL A 140 -3.82 -6.52 -10.62
N TYR A 141 -4.11 -5.53 -9.79
CA TYR A 141 -4.91 -5.71 -8.57
C TYR A 141 -6.39 -6.00 -8.84
N CYS A 142 -6.97 -5.45 -9.91
CA CYS A 142 -8.37 -5.70 -10.24
C CYS A 142 -8.62 -7.10 -10.82
N ARG A 143 -7.60 -7.70 -11.46
CA ARG A 143 -7.76 -8.98 -12.16
C ARG A 143 -8.26 -10.12 -11.26
N PRO A 144 -7.70 -10.38 -10.06
CA PRO A 144 -8.23 -11.41 -9.16
C PRO A 144 -9.66 -11.12 -8.67
N ILE A 145 -10.00 -9.85 -8.45
CA ILE A 145 -11.33 -9.43 -8.00
C ILE A 145 -12.37 -9.70 -9.10
N TYR A 146 -12.06 -9.31 -10.33
CA TYR A 146 -12.91 -9.57 -11.48
C TYR A 146 -13.10 -11.05 -11.71
N ASP A 147 -12.01 -11.83 -11.72
CA ASP A 147 -12.09 -13.28 -11.92
C ASP A 147 -12.91 -13.97 -10.81
N PHE A 148 -12.74 -13.58 -9.55
CA PHE A 148 -13.52 -14.12 -8.43
C PHE A 148 -15.02 -13.85 -8.60
N VAL A 149 -15.41 -12.60 -8.84
CA VAL A 149 -16.83 -12.22 -8.97
C VAL A 149 -17.46 -12.82 -10.22
N GLU A 150 -16.73 -12.82 -11.34
CA GLU A 150 -17.19 -13.41 -12.60
C GLU A 150 -17.40 -14.93 -12.47
N ARG A 151 -16.46 -15.66 -11.87
CA ARG A 151 -16.60 -17.10 -11.62
C ARG A 151 -17.72 -17.40 -10.62
N TYR A 152 -17.84 -16.59 -9.58
CA TYR A 152 -18.91 -16.77 -8.59
C TYR A 152 -20.29 -16.57 -9.25
N ALA A 153 -20.47 -15.50 -10.02
CA ALA A 153 -21.71 -15.22 -10.72
C ALA A 153 -22.05 -16.34 -11.72
N ALA A 154 -21.07 -16.80 -12.50
CA ALA A 154 -21.25 -17.88 -13.47
C ALA A 154 -21.69 -19.20 -12.80
N ARG A 155 -21.15 -19.53 -11.62
CA ARG A 155 -21.57 -20.71 -10.84
C ARG A 155 -22.94 -20.55 -10.21
N ARG A 156 -23.29 -19.34 -9.77
CA ARG A 156 -24.54 -19.05 -9.04
C ARG A 156 -25.75 -18.91 -9.95
N TRP A 157 -25.55 -18.47 -11.20
CA TRP A 157 -26.59 -18.27 -12.22
C TRP A 157 -26.16 -18.82 -13.59
N PRO A 158 -25.95 -20.14 -13.72
CA PRO A 158 -25.50 -20.75 -14.98
C PRO A 158 -26.51 -20.58 -16.12
N GLU A 159 -27.81 -20.60 -15.80
CA GLU A 159 -28.90 -20.46 -16.77
C GLU A 159 -29.15 -19.02 -17.24
N SER A 160 -28.51 -18.02 -16.61
CA SER A 160 -28.73 -16.62 -16.97
C SER A 160 -27.99 -16.25 -18.24
N SER A 161 -28.74 -15.99 -19.31
CA SER A 161 -28.18 -15.50 -20.58
C SER A 161 -27.35 -14.21 -20.40
N TYR A 162 -27.62 -13.39 -19.40
CA TYR A 162 -26.84 -12.19 -19.12
C TYR A 162 -25.43 -12.50 -18.58
N VAL A 163 -25.30 -13.56 -17.79
CA VAL A 163 -24.06 -13.94 -17.10
C VAL A 163 -23.22 -14.89 -17.94
N THR A 164 -23.81 -15.82 -18.70
CA THR A 164 -23.08 -16.87 -19.40
C THR A 164 -22.92 -16.65 -20.91
N ARG A 165 -23.75 -15.81 -21.53
CA ARG A 165 -23.68 -15.57 -22.98
C ARG A 165 -22.44 -14.77 -23.35
N GLU A 166 -21.67 -15.29 -24.32
CA GLU A 166 -20.57 -14.57 -24.96
C GLU A 166 -21.02 -14.08 -26.33
N PHE A 167 -20.87 -12.77 -26.57
CA PHE A 167 -21.07 -12.13 -27.86
C PHE A 167 -19.71 -11.94 -28.53
N HIS A 168 -19.58 -12.42 -29.76
CA HIS A 168 -18.40 -12.16 -30.56
C HIS A 168 -18.55 -10.82 -31.26
N VAL A 169 -17.76 -9.84 -30.86
CA VAL A 169 -17.70 -8.54 -31.53
C VAL A 169 -16.37 -8.44 -32.26
N LEU A 170 -16.44 -8.21 -33.57
CA LEU A 170 -15.24 -8.03 -34.38
C LEU A 170 -14.80 -6.57 -34.28
N VAL A 171 -13.67 -6.33 -33.63
CA VAL A 171 -13.07 -4.99 -33.55
C VAL A 171 -11.69 -5.06 -34.19
N LEU A 172 -11.47 -4.20 -35.19
CA LEU A 172 -10.17 -3.99 -35.83
C LEU A 172 -9.43 -5.31 -36.19
N ARG A 173 -10.16 -6.27 -36.79
CA ARG A 173 -9.66 -7.58 -37.27
C ARG A 173 -9.45 -8.67 -36.20
N SER A 174 -9.79 -8.43 -34.93
CA SER A 174 -9.77 -9.43 -33.86
C SER A 174 -11.18 -9.67 -33.31
N SER A 175 -11.51 -10.94 -33.03
CA SER A 175 -12.79 -11.33 -32.42
C SER A 175 -12.68 -11.24 -30.90
N TYR A 176 -13.39 -10.29 -30.30
CA TYR A 176 -13.46 -10.13 -28.85
C TYR A 176 -14.73 -10.81 -28.32
N LYS A 177 -14.55 -11.66 -27.31
CA LYS A 177 -15.65 -12.29 -26.56
C LYS A 177 -16.16 -11.32 -25.49
N LEU A 178 -17.19 -10.55 -25.82
CA LEU A 178 -17.85 -9.67 -24.86
C LEU A 178 -18.91 -10.44 -24.09
N ASN A 179 -19.00 -10.20 -22.80
CA ASN A 179 -20.09 -10.68 -21.96
C ASN A 179 -20.69 -9.48 -21.25
N LEU A 180 -22.01 -9.35 -21.31
CA LEU A 180 -22.69 -8.15 -20.82
C LEU A 180 -22.49 -7.96 -19.32
N PHE A 181 -22.56 -9.04 -18.53
CA PHE A 181 -22.25 -8.99 -17.10
C PHE A 181 -20.81 -8.55 -16.83
N ARG A 182 -19.80 -9.08 -17.56
CA ARG A 182 -18.40 -8.64 -17.40
C ARG A 182 -18.25 -7.14 -17.66
N ALA A 183 -18.88 -6.62 -18.71
CA ALA A 183 -18.79 -5.21 -19.08
C ALA A 183 -19.45 -4.30 -18.04
N THR A 184 -20.67 -4.63 -17.59
CA THR A 184 -21.40 -3.83 -16.59
C THR A 184 -20.74 -3.89 -15.22
N TRP A 185 -20.29 -5.07 -14.77
CA TRP A 185 -19.63 -5.21 -13.49
C TRP A 185 -18.31 -4.43 -13.42
N ARG A 186 -17.46 -4.56 -14.44
CA ARG A 186 -16.16 -3.87 -14.47
C ARG A 186 -16.32 -2.35 -14.54
N THR A 187 -17.29 -1.86 -15.31
CA THR A 187 -17.59 -0.42 -15.36
C THR A 187 -18.17 0.09 -14.04
N ALA A 188 -19.11 -0.64 -13.44
CA ALA A 188 -19.66 -0.30 -12.13
C ALA A 188 -18.57 -0.28 -11.04
N PHE A 189 -17.65 -1.24 -11.06
CA PHE A 189 -16.51 -1.29 -10.14
C PHE A 189 -15.64 -0.04 -10.27
N VAL A 190 -15.21 0.30 -11.49
CA VAL A 190 -14.37 1.50 -11.77
C VAL A 190 -15.08 2.78 -11.33
N VAL A 191 -16.37 2.93 -11.64
CA VAL A 191 -17.16 4.11 -11.23
C VAL A 191 -17.21 4.20 -9.71
N THR A 192 -17.50 3.09 -9.02
CA THR A 192 -17.59 3.04 -7.56
C THR A 192 -16.26 3.39 -6.90
N THR A 193 -15.14 2.81 -7.37
CA THR A 193 -13.81 3.13 -6.83
C THR A 193 -13.40 4.57 -7.11
N THR A 194 -13.81 5.14 -8.24
CA THR A 194 -13.54 6.54 -8.59
C THR A 194 -14.33 7.47 -7.66
N VAL A 195 -15.62 7.19 -7.44
CA VAL A 195 -16.44 7.96 -6.48
C VAL A 195 -15.83 7.88 -5.08
N ALA A 196 -15.42 6.68 -4.63
CA ALA A 196 -14.76 6.52 -3.34
C ALA A 196 -13.45 7.33 -3.25
N ALA A 197 -12.64 7.36 -4.32
CA ALA A 197 -11.40 8.14 -4.38
C ALA A 197 -11.65 9.65 -4.30
N VAL A 198 -12.74 10.15 -4.91
CA VAL A 198 -13.14 11.57 -4.82
C VAL A 198 -13.64 11.92 -3.41
N LEU A 199 -14.33 11.00 -2.74
CA LEU A 199 -14.87 11.21 -1.39
C LEU A 199 -13.82 11.14 -0.27
N LEU A 200 -12.67 10.52 -0.52
CA LEU A 200 -11.61 10.27 0.47
C LEU A 200 -10.27 10.90 0.04
N PRO A 201 -10.11 12.23 0.13
CA PRO A 201 -8.90 12.93 -0.33
C PRO A 201 -7.67 12.76 0.60
N PHE A 202 -7.78 11.99 1.70
CA PHE A 202 -6.72 11.74 2.68
C PHE A 202 -6.08 10.35 2.50
N PHE A 203 -5.30 10.23 1.42
CA PHE A 203 -4.70 8.96 1.00
C PHE A 203 -3.86 8.28 2.09
N HIS A 204 -3.08 9.04 2.86
CA HIS A 204 -2.14 8.52 3.86
C HIS A 204 -2.85 7.77 4.99
N ASP A 205 -3.85 8.39 5.63
CA ASP A 205 -4.60 7.76 6.73
C ASP A 205 -5.39 6.54 6.26
N VAL A 206 -5.94 6.58 5.04
CA VAL A 206 -6.66 5.43 4.46
C VAL A 206 -5.69 4.27 4.19
N VAL A 207 -4.51 4.55 3.63
CA VAL A 207 -3.49 3.52 3.39
C VAL A 207 -2.98 2.93 4.70
N ALA A 208 -2.75 3.75 5.72
CA ALA A 208 -2.36 3.31 7.05
C ALA A 208 -3.42 2.38 7.66
N LEU A 209 -4.69 2.78 7.56
CA LEU A 209 -5.83 2.00 8.05
C LEU A 209 -5.97 0.65 7.32
N VAL A 210 -5.94 0.67 5.98
CA VAL A 210 -6.03 -0.54 5.15
C VAL A 210 -4.85 -1.46 5.41
N GLY A 211 -3.65 -0.91 5.58
CA GLY A 211 -2.44 -1.65 5.95
C GLY A 211 -2.59 -2.35 7.29
N ALA A 212 -3.01 -1.60 8.32
CA ALA A 212 -3.24 -2.14 9.66
C ALA A 212 -4.31 -3.24 9.68
N LEU A 213 -5.42 -3.07 8.96
CA LEU A 213 -6.50 -4.05 8.86
C LEU A 213 -6.08 -5.32 8.11
N GLY A 214 -5.33 -5.16 7.01
CA GLY A 214 -4.96 -6.28 6.15
C GLY A 214 -3.73 -7.06 6.63
N PHE A 215 -2.77 -6.40 7.25
CA PHE A 215 -1.45 -6.97 7.52
C PHE A 215 -1.49 -8.13 8.52
N TRP A 216 -2.08 -7.93 9.70
CA TRP A 216 -2.13 -9.01 10.70
C TRP A 216 -2.81 -10.28 10.17
N PRO A 217 -4.06 -10.25 9.65
CA PRO A 217 -4.73 -11.48 9.24
C PRO A 217 -4.05 -12.11 8.01
N LEU A 218 -3.71 -11.32 6.99
CA LEU A 218 -3.27 -11.84 5.68
C LEU A 218 -1.76 -12.10 5.60
N CYS A 219 -0.95 -11.31 6.28
CA CYS A 219 0.51 -11.33 6.17
C CYS A 219 1.19 -11.99 7.38
N VAL A 220 0.50 -12.15 8.52
CA VAL A 220 1.07 -12.74 9.75
C VAL A 220 0.29 -13.98 10.20
N TYR A 221 -0.96 -13.80 10.63
CA TYR A 221 -1.75 -14.86 11.27
C TYR A 221 -1.96 -16.08 10.36
N ILE A 222 -2.49 -15.87 9.15
CA ILE A 222 -2.75 -16.97 8.21
C ILE A 222 -1.46 -17.73 7.87
N PRO A 223 -0.35 -17.08 7.45
CA PRO A 223 0.91 -17.78 7.19
C PRO A 223 1.48 -18.52 8.41
N VAL A 224 1.39 -17.94 9.60
CA VAL A 224 1.87 -18.58 10.84
C VAL A 224 1.06 -19.85 11.15
N GLU A 225 -0.26 -19.78 11.09
CA GLU A 225 -1.13 -20.94 11.34
C GLU A 225 -0.97 -22.02 10.26
N MET A 226 -0.81 -21.61 9.00
CA MET A 226 -0.46 -22.51 7.90
C MET A 226 0.86 -23.22 8.18
N TYR A 227 1.89 -22.50 8.63
CA TYR A 227 3.20 -23.08 8.94
C TYR A 227 3.13 -24.07 10.11
N VAL A 228 2.46 -23.70 11.21
CA VAL A 228 2.26 -24.58 12.39
C VAL A 228 1.56 -25.87 11.99
N THR A 229 0.50 -25.77 11.17
CA THR A 229 -0.29 -26.92 10.71
C THR A 229 0.50 -27.81 9.75
N GLN A 230 1.15 -27.23 8.75
CA GLN A 230 1.90 -27.97 7.73
C GLN A 230 3.15 -28.64 8.29
N LYS A 231 3.87 -27.98 9.22
CA LYS A 231 5.05 -28.54 9.87
C LYS A 231 4.76 -29.34 11.13
N LYS A 232 3.47 -29.48 11.51
CA LYS A 232 3.01 -30.18 12.72
C LYS A 232 3.81 -29.74 13.96
N VAL A 233 4.01 -28.43 14.11
CA VAL A 233 4.79 -27.87 15.22
C VAL A 233 4.08 -28.21 16.53
N LEU A 234 4.79 -28.83 17.46
CA LEU A 234 4.22 -29.23 18.76
C LEU A 234 3.73 -27.98 19.51
N ARG A 235 2.47 -28.01 19.96
CA ARG A 235 1.90 -26.94 20.79
C ARG A 235 2.76 -26.76 22.05
N TRP A 236 2.99 -25.51 22.44
CA TRP A 236 3.87 -25.13 23.56
C TRP A 236 5.37 -25.42 23.38
N SER A 237 5.80 -25.90 22.21
CA SER A 237 7.22 -25.88 21.88
C SER A 237 7.74 -24.43 21.84
N PRO A 238 9.04 -24.19 22.10
CA PRO A 238 9.60 -22.84 22.05
C PRO A 238 9.36 -22.17 20.69
N LEU A 239 9.42 -22.92 19.58
CA LEU A 239 9.11 -22.40 18.25
C LEU A 239 7.65 -21.97 18.14
N TRP A 240 6.71 -22.78 18.63
CA TRP A 240 5.29 -22.42 18.63
C TRP A 240 5.01 -21.17 19.45
N VAL A 241 5.60 -21.07 20.65
CA VAL A 241 5.45 -19.90 21.52
C VAL A 241 6.01 -18.64 20.83
N TRP A 242 7.18 -18.71 20.21
CA TRP A 242 7.75 -17.59 19.46
C TRP A 242 6.86 -17.15 18.29
N LEU A 243 6.28 -18.09 17.55
CA LEU A 243 5.37 -17.79 16.45
C LEU A 243 4.08 -17.10 16.93
N GLN A 244 3.55 -17.52 18.09
CA GLN A 244 2.37 -16.87 18.68
C GLN A 244 2.70 -15.50 19.26
N ILE A 245 3.85 -15.32 19.90
CA ILE A 245 4.33 -14.01 20.38
C ILE A 245 4.49 -13.05 19.20
N LEU A 246 5.09 -13.50 18.09
CA LEU A 246 5.21 -12.70 16.87
C LEU A 246 3.83 -12.28 16.34
N SER A 247 2.90 -13.24 16.23
CA SER A 247 1.55 -12.99 15.73
C SER A 247 0.78 -11.99 16.62
N LEU A 248 0.81 -12.18 17.94
CA LEU A 248 0.17 -11.27 18.90
C LEU A 248 0.85 -9.91 18.93
N GLY A 249 2.18 -9.85 18.84
CA GLY A 249 2.93 -8.60 18.75
C GLY A 249 2.51 -7.78 17.52
N CYS A 250 2.44 -8.42 16.35
CA CYS A 250 1.95 -7.78 15.14
C CYS A 250 0.48 -7.35 15.26
N LEU A 251 -0.37 -8.12 15.95
CA LEU A 251 -1.75 -7.73 16.22
C LEU A 251 -1.81 -6.41 17.00
N PHE A 252 -1.06 -6.29 18.09
CA PHE A 252 -1.04 -5.07 18.91
C PHE A 252 -0.52 -3.86 18.12
N VAL A 253 0.52 -4.04 17.30
CA VAL A 253 1.03 -2.98 16.42
C VAL A 253 -0.03 -2.55 15.41
N CYS A 254 -0.72 -3.50 14.77
CA CYS A 254 -1.81 -3.20 13.84
C CYS A 254 -2.97 -2.49 14.54
N LEU A 255 -3.36 -2.90 15.74
CA LEU A 255 -4.43 -2.24 16.50
C LEU A 255 -4.04 -0.80 16.87
N ALA A 256 -2.79 -0.57 17.28
CA ALA A 256 -2.29 0.76 17.59
C ALA A 256 -2.23 1.66 16.34
N ALA A 257 -1.74 1.13 15.22
CA ALA A 257 -1.71 1.83 13.93
C ALA A 257 -3.13 2.17 13.42
N MET A 258 -4.08 1.25 13.61
CA MET A 258 -5.49 1.45 13.25
C MET A 258 -6.12 2.56 14.09
N ALA A 259 -5.90 2.55 15.41
CA ALA A 259 -6.39 3.60 16.30
C ALA A 259 -5.81 4.97 15.91
N ALA A 260 -4.50 5.04 15.62
CA ALA A 260 -3.85 6.25 15.16
C ALA A 260 -4.41 6.78 13.83
N SER A 261 -4.64 5.89 12.86
CA SER A 261 -5.24 6.25 11.56
C SER A 261 -6.66 6.79 11.73
N ILE A 262 -7.47 6.19 12.61
CA ILE A 262 -8.83 6.68 12.91
C ILE A 262 -8.78 8.08 13.54
N VAL A 263 -7.84 8.32 14.46
CA VAL A 263 -7.63 9.65 15.05
C VAL A 263 -7.23 10.67 13.96
N GLY A 264 -6.36 10.29 13.04
CA GLY A 264 -5.98 11.10 11.88
C GLY A 264 -7.20 11.50 11.04
N ILE A 265 -7.99 10.52 10.60
CA ILE A 265 -9.22 10.73 9.81
C ILE A 265 -10.21 11.66 10.52
N ILE A 266 -10.48 11.43 11.82
CA ILE A 266 -11.42 12.25 12.60
C ILE A 266 -10.91 13.68 12.74
N THR A 267 -9.60 13.86 12.94
CA THR A 267 -8.99 15.18 13.13
C THR A 267 -9.02 16.00 11.85
N ILE A 268 -8.84 15.35 10.70
CA ILE A 268 -8.94 15.99 9.38
C ILE A 268 -10.38 16.42 9.10
N HIS A 269 -11.38 15.58 9.40
CA HIS A 269 -12.79 15.90 9.16
C HIS A 269 -13.33 17.04 10.05
N LYS A 270 -12.65 17.36 11.16
CA LYS A 270 -12.99 18.48 12.05
C LYS A 270 -12.39 19.82 11.62
N LYS A 271 -11.50 19.85 10.62
CA LYS A 271 -10.91 21.06 10.05
C LYS A 271 -11.64 21.47 8.78
#